data_AF-A0A250KN92-F1
#
_entry.id   AF-A0A250KN92-F1
#
_cell.length_a   1.000
_cell.length_b   1.000
_cell.length_c   1.000
_cell.angle_alpha   90.00
_cell.angle_beta   90.00
_cell.angle_gamma   90.00
#
_symmetry.space_group_name_H-M   'P 1'
#
loop_
_entity.id
_entity.type
_entity.pdbx_description
1 polymer ?
#
loop_
_entity_poly.entity_id
_entity_poly.type
_entity_poly.pdbx_seq_one_letter_code
_entity_poly.pdbx_strand_id
1 'polypeptide(L)'
;MVTVNPYIGSREIAVEIRHLFDSPMDVQADEQWSYGARKKNQRWLWYAIDAATGCILSFVFGRRKEDVCEQLIANLRVFNIRTYYTDDWPSYAAFIPANQHVIGKKYT
;
A
#
# COMPACT_ATOMS: atom_id res chain seq x y z
N MET A 1 35.91 -22.51 -9.48
CA MET A 1 34.92 -21.97 -8.51
C MET A 1 33.86 -21.25 -9.32
N VAL A 2 32.57 -21.56 -9.13
CA VAL A 2 31.51 -20.79 -9.78
C VAL A 2 31.23 -19.58 -8.90
N THR A 3 31.51 -18.39 -9.41
CA THR A 3 31.20 -17.14 -8.70
C THR A 3 29.69 -16.95 -8.77
N VAL A 4 29.00 -17.23 -7.66
CA VAL A 4 27.58 -16.89 -7.53
C VAL A 4 27.50 -15.36 -7.50
N ASN A 5 26.66 -14.78 -8.36
CA ASN A 5 26.46 -13.34 -8.37
C ASN A 5 26.03 -12.88 -6.96
N PRO A 6 26.76 -11.95 -6.31
CA PRO A 6 26.51 -11.55 -4.91
C PRO A 6 25.12 -10.94 -4.69
N TYR A 7 24.40 -10.62 -5.75
CA TYR A 7 23.09 -9.99 -5.74
C TYR A 7 21.92 -10.97 -5.88
N ILE A 8 22.19 -12.26 -6.11
CA ILE A 8 21.15 -13.29 -6.22
C ILE A 8 20.33 -13.31 -4.91
N GLY A 9 19.03 -12.99 -5.02
CA GLY A 9 18.09 -12.99 -3.89
C GLY A 9 17.99 -11.69 -3.08
N SER A 10 18.68 -10.61 -3.48
CA SER A 10 18.59 -9.34 -2.76
C SER A 10 17.23 -8.64 -2.97
N ARG A 11 16.59 -8.26 -1.86
CA ARG A 11 15.29 -7.56 -1.88
C ARG A 11 15.39 -6.19 -2.55
N GLU A 12 16.48 -5.48 -2.32
CA GLU A 12 16.70 -4.14 -2.87
C GLU A 12 16.72 -4.15 -4.39
N ILE A 13 17.50 -5.05 -5.01
CA ILE A 13 17.54 -5.17 -6.47
C ILE A 13 16.22 -5.68 -7.03
N ALA A 14 15.51 -6.55 -6.32
CA ALA A 14 14.17 -6.97 -6.75
C ALA A 14 13.18 -5.80 -6.78
N VAL A 15 13.28 -4.85 -5.84
CA VAL A 15 12.46 -3.62 -5.84
C VAL A 15 12.88 -2.68 -6.97
N GLU A 16 14.18 -2.47 -7.17
CA GLU A 16 14.69 -1.62 -8.24
C GLU A 16 14.26 -2.14 -9.63
N ILE A 17 14.37 -3.46 -9.86
CA ILE A 17 13.90 -4.09 -11.10
C ILE A 17 12.40 -3.84 -11.28
N ARG A 18 11.57 -4.01 -10.25
CA ARG A 18 10.13 -3.72 -10.35
C ARG A 18 9.86 -2.26 -10.72
N HIS A 19 10.55 -1.32 -10.08
CA HIS A 19 10.40 0.10 -10.39
C HIS A 19 10.81 0.46 -11.81
N LEU A 20 11.77 -0.27 -12.40
CA LEU A 20 12.23 -0.04 -13.77
C LEU A 20 11.36 -0.73 -14.84
N PHE A 21 10.86 -1.93 -14.56
CA PHE A 21 10.22 -2.78 -15.58
C PHE A 21 8.71 -2.91 -15.43
N ASP A 22 8.14 -2.74 -14.23
CA ASP A 22 6.70 -2.79 -14.05
C ASP A 22 6.07 -1.49 -14.56
N SER A 23 4.94 -1.60 -15.27
CA SER A 23 4.15 -0.44 -15.65
C SER A 23 3.72 0.34 -14.42
N PRO A 24 3.75 1.68 -14.43
CA PRO A 24 3.29 2.48 -13.30
C PRO A 24 1.82 2.19 -12.97
N MET A 25 1.53 2.01 -11.69
CA MET A 25 0.22 1.61 -11.18
C MET A 25 -0.48 2.76 -10.49
N ASP A 26 -1.81 2.80 -10.58
CA ASP A 26 -2.61 3.64 -9.70
C ASP A 26 -3.24 2.76 -8.62
N VAL A 27 -3.22 3.23 -7.38
CA VAL A 27 -3.60 2.46 -6.20
C VAL A 27 -4.73 3.13 -5.48
N GLN A 28 -5.74 2.37 -5.07
CA GLN A 28 -6.77 2.81 -4.15
C GLN A 28 -6.47 2.25 -2.77
N ALA A 29 -6.37 3.11 -1.76
CA ALA A 29 -6.18 2.70 -0.37
C ALA A 29 -7.35 3.20 0.50
N ASP A 30 -7.80 2.34 1.40
CA ASP A 30 -8.99 2.58 2.20
C ASP A 30 -8.99 1.73 3.50
N GLU A 31 -9.89 2.07 4.41
CA GLU A 31 -10.05 1.47 5.72
C GLU A 31 -11.48 0.95 5.92
N GLN A 32 -11.60 -0.35 6.11
CA GLN A 32 -12.86 -0.97 6.47
C GLN A 32 -12.84 -1.45 7.92
N TRP A 33 -13.99 -1.44 8.57
CA TRP A 33 -14.14 -2.05 9.88
C TRP A 33 -15.38 -2.94 9.96
N SER A 34 -15.27 -3.98 10.78
CA SER A 34 -16.36 -4.89 11.07
C SER A 34 -16.24 -5.45 12.49
N TYR A 35 -17.29 -6.12 12.96
CA TYR A 35 -17.29 -6.81 14.25
C TYR A 35 -16.99 -8.29 14.07
N GLY A 36 -15.94 -8.77 14.73
CA GLY A 36 -15.62 -10.19 14.78
C GLY A 36 -16.54 -10.93 15.75
N ALA A 37 -17.66 -11.47 15.24
CA ALA A 37 -18.73 -12.19 15.95
C ALA A 37 -19.49 -11.41 17.04
N ARG A 38 -18.82 -10.53 17.79
CA ARG A 38 -19.40 -9.72 18.88
C ARG A 38 -19.01 -8.26 18.71
N LYS A 39 -19.90 -7.33 19.09
CA LYS A 39 -19.68 -5.87 18.98
C LYS A 39 -18.41 -5.38 19.71
N LYS A 40 -18.02 -6.03 20.81
CA LYS A 40 -16.78 -5.70 21.55
C LYS A 40 -15.49 -6.01 20.78
N ASN A 41 -15.58 -6.82 19.72
CA ASN A 41 -14.45 -7.25 18.90
C ASN A 41 -14.41 -6.48 17.58
N GLN A 42 -14.42 -5.15 17.63
CA GLN A 42 -14.23 -4.35 16.42
C GLN A 42 -12.83 -4.60 15.87
N ARG A 43 -12.76 -4.86 14.56
CA ARG A 43 -11.52 -5.02 13.80
C ARG A 43 -11.51 -4.01 12.67
N TRP A 44 -10.33 -3.50 12.38
CA TRP A 44 -10.05 -2.54 11.34
C TRP A 44 -9.07 -3.19 10.36
N LEU A 45 -9.41 -3.12 9.08
CA LEU A 45 -8.65 -3.59 7.94
C LEU A 45 -8.24 -2.35 7.15
N TRP A 46 -6.94 -2.15 7.04
CA TRP A 46 -6.34 -1.20 6.11
C TRP A 46 -5.89 -1.98 4.89
N TYR A 47 -6.25 -1.53 3.69
CA TYR A 47 -5.92 -2.28 2.48
C TYR A 47 -5.64 -1.33 1.32
N ALA A 48 -4.92 -1.85 0.33
CA ALA A 48 -4.65 -1.17 -0.92
C ALA A 48 -4.80 -2.13 -2.09
N ILE A 49 -5.46 -1.66 -3.14
CA ILE A 49 -5.71 -2.41 -4.37
C ILE A 49 -5.14 -1.67 -5.58
N ASP A 50 -4.74 -2.43 -6.59
CA ASP A 50 -4.50 -1.89 -7.93
C ASP A 50 -5.83 -1.44 -8.54
N ALA A 51 -5.94 -0.16 -8.89
CA ALA A 51 -7.15 0.43 -9.44
C ALA A 51 -7.54 -0.18 -10.81
N ALA A 52 -6.59 -0.72 -11.56
CA ALA A 52 -6.85 -1.30 -12.87
C ALA A 52 -7.40 -2.73 -12.79
N THR A 53 -6.89 -3.53 -11.85
CA THR A 53 -7.20 -4.98 -11.76
C THR A 53 -8.10 -5.34 -10.59
N GLY A 54 -8.19 -4.46 -9.58
CA GLY A 54 -8.84 -4.76 -8.30
C GLY A 54 -8.06 -5.75 -7.42
N CYS A 55 -6.84 -6.14 -7.82
CA CYS A 55 -6.01 -7.04 -7.04
C CYS A 55 -5.49 -6.37 -5.75
N ILE A 56 -5.52 -7.10 -4.64
CA ILE A 56 -4.96 -6.63 -3.36
C ILE A 56 -3.44 -6.60 -3.46
N LEU A 57 -2.86 -5.43 -3.23
CA LEU A 57 -1.41 -5.21 -3.20
C LEU A 57 -0.83 -5.44 -1.79
N SER A 58 -1.53 -4.93 -0.77
CA SER A 58 -1.16 -5.09 0.63
C SER A 58 -2.37 -4.86 1.53
N PHE A 59 -2.33 -5.44 2.73
CA PHE A 59 -3.28 -5.16 3.80
C PHE A 59 -2.61 -5.27 5.17
N VAL A 60 -3.15 -4.55 6.15
CA VAL A 60 -2.70 -4.54 7.54
C VAL A 60 -3.92 -4.52 8.46
N PHE A 61 -3.92 -5.35 9.50
CA PHE A 61 -4.91 -5.26 10.57
C PHE A 61 -4.38 -4.36 11.68
N GLY A 62 -5.17 -3.38 12.08
CA GLY A 62 -4.81 -2.45 13.14
C GLY A 62 -5.84 -1.35 13.26
N ARG A 63 -5.94 -0.71 14.44
CA ARG A 63 -6.92 0.36 14.68
C ARG A 63 -6.75 1.49 13.66
N ARG A 64 -7.75 2.38 13.53
CA ARG A 64 -7.61 3.59 12.71
C ARG A 64 -6.62 4.58 13.33
N LYS A 65 -5.32 4.35 13.10
CA LYS A 65 -4.19 5.10 13.66
C LYS A 65 -3.09 5.25 12.61
N GLU A 66 -2.26 6.27 12.78
CA GLU A 66 -1.16 6.63 11.88
C GLU A 66 -0.10 5.54 11.72
N ASP A 67 0.24 4.82 12.80
CA ASP A 67 1.22 3.72 12.76
C ASP A 67 0.80 2.57 11.82
N VAL A 68 -0.51 2.30 11.76
CA VAL A 68 -1.06 1.28 10.87
C VAL A 68 -1.06 1.76 9.41
N CYS A 69 -1.36 3.05 9.19
CA CYS A 69 -1.26 3.69 7.88
C CYS A 69 0.19 3.66 7.37
N GLU A 70 1.15 4.05 8.19
CA GLU A 70 2.59 4.02 7.87
C GLU A 70 3.02 2.61 7.46
N GLN A 71 2.58 1.58 8.19
CA GLN A 71 2.89 0.20 7.87
C GLN A 71 2.32 -0.23 6.51
N LEU A 72 1.07 0.16 6.20
CA LEU A 72 0.47 -0.10 4.89
C LEU A 72 1.29 0.57 3.78
N ILE A 73 1.61 1.87 3.91
CA ILE A 73 2.37 2.61 2.91
C ILE A 73 3.80 2.06 2.77
N ALA A 74 4.45 1.65 3.86
CA ALA A 74 5.77 1.03 3.82
C ALA A 74 5.77 -0.28 3.03
N ASN A 75 4.73 -1.11 3.16
CA ASN A 75 4.58 -2.32 2.36
C ASN A 75 4.43 -2.01 0.87
N LEU A 76 3.79 -0.90 0.52
CA LEU A 76 3.52 -0.50 -0.87
C LEU A 76 4.75 0.06 -1.60
N ARG A 77 5.81 0.44 -0.89
CA ARG A 77 7.06 0.99 -1.49
C ARG A 77 7.76 0.02 -2.47
N VAL A 78 7.42 -1.27 -2.43
CA VAL A 78 8.00 -2.28 -3.34
C VAL A 78 7.39 -2.24 -4.76
N PHE A 79 6.29 -1.53 -4.95
CA PHE A 79 5.57 -1.43 -6.22
C PHE A 79 5.90 -0.11 -6.93
N ASN A 80 5.79 -0.10 -8.26
CA ASN A 80 5.95 1.09 -9.07
C ASN A 80 4.67 1.95 -9.07
N ILE A 81 4.36 2.60 -7.95
CA ILE A 81 3.09 3.34 -7.79
C ILE A 81 3.27 4.78 -8.28
N ARG A 82 2.38 5.17 -9.21
CA ARG A 82 2.25 6.53 -9.73
C ARG A 82 1.34 7.38 -8.88
N THR A 83 0.14 6.88 -8.58
CA THR A 83 -0.91 7.64 -7.91
C THR A 83 -1.53 6.81 -6.80
N TYR A 84 -1.77 7.44 -5.66
CA TYR A 84 -2.61 6.93 -4.58
C TYR A 84 -3.92 7.72 -4.56
N TYR A 85 -5.03 7.00 -4.66
CA TYR A 85 -6.37 7.50 -4.42
C TYR A 85 -6.79 7.09 -3.01
N THR A 86 -7.07 8.07 -2.16
CA THR A 86 -7.53 7.83 -0.79
C THR A 86 -8.70 8.76 -0.45
N ASP A 87 -9.34 8.50 0.68
CA ASP A 87 -10.24 9.46 1.29
C ASP A 87 -9.47 10.65 1.91
N ASP A 88 -10.21 11.64 2.42
CA ASP A 88 -9.66 12.84 3.07
C ASP A 88 -9.27 12.56 4.52
N TRP A 89 -8.47 11.51 4.73
CA TRP A 89 -7.93 11.17 6.05
C TRP A 89 -6.49 11.72 6.20
N PRO A 90 -6.20 12.53 7.23
CA PRO A 90 -4.91 13.20 7.38
C PRO A 90 -3.69 12.27 7.42
N SER A 91 -3.85 11.03 7.88
CA SER A 91 -2.74 10.08 7.97
C SER A 91 -2.15 9.74 6.60
N TYR A 92 -2.96 9.67 5.54
CA TYR A 92 -2.44 9.40 4.19
C TYR A 92 -1.52 10.52 3.71
N ALA A 93 -1.92 11.78 3.90
CA ALA A 93 -1.11 12.93 3.50
C ALA A 93 0.22 13.02 4.26
N ALA A 94 0.33 12.41 5.45
CA ALA A 94 1.58 12.36 6.21
C ALA A 94 2.61 11.38 5.61
N PHE A 95 2.17 10.31 4.95
CA PHE A 95 3.04 9.23 4.47
C PHE A 95 3.13 9.11 2.95
N ILE A 96 2.20 9.72 2.21
CA ILE A 96 2.17 9.72 0.74
C ILE A 96 2.73 11.05 0.22
N PRO A 97 3.67 11.02 -0.74
CA PRO A 97 4.14 12.24 -1.40
C PRO A 97 2.99 13.03 -2.04
N ALA A 98 2.94 14.34 -1.81
CA ALA A 98 1.85 15.20 -2.29
C ALA A 98 1.65 15.17 -3.81
N ASN A 99 2.71 14.91 -4.59
CA ASN A 99 2.65 14.79 -6.04
C ASN A 99 2.08 13.44 -6.53
N GLN A 100 1.96 12.45 -5.64
CA GLN A 100 1.38 11.15 -5.91
C GLN A 100 -0.01 10.98 -5.27
N HIS A 101 -0.44 11.93 -4.43
CA HIS A 101 -1.65 11.79 -3.62
C HIS A 101 -2.83 12.54 -4.24
N VAL A 102 -3.90 11.81 -4.54
CA VAL A 102 -5.17 12.36 -5.00
C VAL A 102 -6.26 12.01 -3.99
N ILE A 103 -6.82 13.05 -3.36
CA ILE A 103 -7.91 12.92 -2.40
C ILE A 103 -9.24 13.01 -3.13
N GLY A 104 -10.14 12.06 -2.91
CA GLY A 104 -11.55 12.23 -3.28
C GLY A 104 -12.31 10.95 -3.59
N LYS A 105 -13.60 10.95 -3.24
CA LYS A 105 -14.56 9.84 -3.43
C LYS A 105 -14.94 9.53 -4.88
N LYS A 106 -14.26 10.14 -5.86
CA LYS A 106 -14.51 9.88 -7.27
C LYS A 106 -13.89 8.55 -7.72
N TYR A 107 -12.89 8.08 -6.97
CA TYR A 107 -12.08 6.91 -7.29
C TYR A 107 -11.99 5.92 -6.12
N THR A 108 -12.75 6.15 -5.04
CA THR A 108 -12.88 5.31 -3.83
C THR A 108 -14.35 5.29 -3.44
#